data_AF-A0AAW4DR95-F1
#
_entry.id   AF-A0AAW4DR95-F1
#
_cell.length_a   1.000
_cell.length_b   1.000
_cell.length_c   1.000
_cell.angle_alpha   90.00
_cell.angle_beta   90.00
_cell.angle_gamma   90.00
#
_symmetry.space_group_name_H-M   'P 1'
#
loop_
_entity.id
_entity.type
_entity.pdbx_description
1 polymer ?
#
loop_
_entity_poly.entity_id
_entity_poly.type
_entity_poly.pdbx_seq_one_letter_code
_entity_poly.pdbx_strand_id
1 'polypeptide(L)'
;MRFIKIINMIKYYTSGEFAEKAHVSIRTIRYYDQKNLLKPAARAKGGARRYTDQDFAKLQQILLLKYLSFSLSEIREMTIGSGDAQVLLNSLQIQKRLAEERLEEMKNVIAAIDSTSQALKSNQQVDWSQMLKLIHLTAMDQSLSLQYKNATNISARIRLHRDYSLNQEGWFPWLFSNLHLKPGMKILELGAGNGALWSQNIANVAKKLDVPMVYLSTDYVFDGQGTTPWKPDFKGYKPMNVYGETKLGGEEAVANTLDKYFIVRIAWVFGVNGHNFIKTMLKVGANHDEVKVVNDQIGTPTYTFDLSRLLVDMIETDKYGYYHATNSELPETDSGYDENGTKTGYVSWYDFTKEIYRQAGYDTKVMPVTTAEYGLSKAVRPFNSRLDKSKLVENGFKPLPVWPDAVSRYLGILKKQGFFDELGK
;
A
#
# COMPACT_ATOMS: atom_id res chain seq x y z
N MET A 1 17.74 43.75 -52.41
CA MET A 1 18.83 43.24 -51.55
C MET A 1 18.22 42.24 -50.57
N ARG A 2 18.86 41.08 -50.40
CA ARG A 2 18.30 39.79 -49.95
C ARG A 2 17.64 39.81 -48.56
N PHE A 3 16.38 39.38 -48.48
CA PHE A 3 15.78 38.78 -47.28
C PHE A 3 16.34 37.35 -47.11
N ILE A 4 17.11 37.12 -46.04
CA ILE A 4 17.55 35.78 -45.66
C ILE A 4 16.41 35.11 -44.89
N LYS A 5 15.73 34.16 -45.53
CA LYS A 5 14.90 33.15 -44.86
C LYS A 5 15.84 32.27 -44.02
N ILE A 6 15.80 32.40 -42.69
CA ILE A 6 16.34 31.38 -41.80
C ILE A 6 15.36 30.20 -41.85
N ILE A 7 15.61 29.26 -42.76
CA ILE A 7 14.96 27.96 -42.74
C ILE A 7 15.66 27.17 -41.64
N ASN A 8 14.97 26.93 -40.52
CA ASN A 8 15.45 26.03 -39.48
C ASN A 8 15.50 24.61 -40.06
N MET A 9 16.67 24.17 -40.52
CA MET A 9 16.85 22.81 -41.01
C MET A 9 16.73 21.84 -39.84
N ILE A 10 15.64 21.07 -39.81
CA ILE A 10 15.47 19.97 -38.85
C ILE A 10 16.58 18.94 -39.09
N LYS A 11 17.47 18.80 -38.12
CA LYS A 11 18.57 17.84 -38.17
C LYS A 11 18.04 16.45 -37.82
N TYR A 12 18.34 15.47 -38.67
CA TYR A 12 17.91 14.08 -38.50
C TYR A 12 19.09 13.16 -38.20
N TYR A 13 18.94 12.35 -37.16
CA TYR A 13 19.90 11.36 -36.69
C TYR A 13 19.46 9.95 -37.07
N THR A 14 20.40 9.11 -37.48
CA THR A 14 20.18 7.66 -37.58
C THR A 14 20.03 7.03 -36.19
N SER A 15 19.53 5.80 -36.10
CA SER A 15 19.42 5.11 -34.81
C SER A 15 20.76 4.92 -34.10
N GLY A 16 21.87 4.82 -34.84
CA GLY A 16 23.22 4.69 -34.27
C GLY A 16 23.69 6.00 -33.66
N GLU A 17 23.70 7.08 -34.45
CA GLU A 17 24.09 8.43 -34.00
C GLU A 17 23.22 8.91 -32.84
N PHE A 18 21.92 8.60 -32.88
CA PHE A 18 20.98 8.97 -31.82
C PHE A 18 21.22 8.19 -30.51
N ALA A 19 21.62 6.92 -30.61
CA ALA A 19 21.97 6.08 -29.47
C ALA A 19 23.26 6.54 -28.79
N GLU A 20 24.28 6.82 -29.61
CA GLU A 20 25.57 7.32 -29.17
C GLU A 20 25.44 8.68 -28.47
N LYS A 21 24.71 9.62 -29.08
CA LYS A 21 24.43 10.94 -28.49
C LYS A 21 23.73 10.85 -27.13
N ALA A 22 22.92 9.81 -26.90
CA ALA A 22 22.18 9.61 -25.64
C ALA A 22 22.90 8.67 -24.66
N HIS A 23 24.07 8.14 -25.01
CA HIS A 23 24.79 7.13 -24.25
C HIS A 23 23.94 5.89 -23.90
N VAL A 24 23.11 5.43 -24.84
CA VAL A 24 22.28 4.22 -24.69
C VAL A 24 22.49 3.26 -25.84
N SER A 25 22.11 2.00 -25.64
CA SER A 25 22.18 1.03 -26.73
C SER A 25 21.11 1.29 -27.80
N ILE A 26 21.40 0.94 -29.06
CA ILE A 26 20.41 0.94 -30.15
C ILE A 26 19.21 0.02 -29.80
N ARG A 27 19.45 -1.06 -29.04
CA ARG A 27 18.40 -1.97 -28.55
C ARG A 27 17.41 -1.25 -27.64
N THR A 28 17.89 -0.35 -26.78
CA THR A 28 17.06 0.47 -25.87
C THR A 28 16.11 1.37 -26.65
N ILE A 29 16.61 2.05 -27.69
CA ILE A 29 15.79 2.92 -28.54
C ILE A 29 14.72 2.13 -29.31
N ARG A 30 15.09 0.96 -29.86
CA ARG A 30 14.13 0.08 -30.56
C ARG A 30 13.08 -0.49 -29.60
N TYR A 31 13.47 -0.80 -28.37
CA TYR A 31 12.57 -1.29 -27.33
C TYR A 31 11.54 -0.22 -26.92
N TYR A 32 11.96 1.04 -26.77
CA TYR A 32 11.04 2.15 -26.50
C TYR A 32 10.10 2.47 -27.67
N ASP A 33 10.55 2.31 -28.91
CA ASP A 33 9.67 2.38 -30.10
C ASP A 33 8.61 1.27 -30.05
N GLN A 34 8.99 0.00 -29.82
CA GLN A 34 8.05 -1.12 -29.71
C GLN A 34 7.00 -0.93 -28.61
N LYS A 35 7.39 -0.33 -27.48
CA LYS A 35 6.49 -0.05 -26.36
C LYS A 35 5.66 1.24 -26.52
N ASN A 36 5.75 1.91 -27.67
CA ASN A 36 5.08 3.17 -27.98
C ASN A 36 5.46 4.34 -27.03
N LEU A 37 6.70 4.35 -26.51
CA LEU A 37 7.21 5.45 -25.68
C LEU A 37 7.97 6.49 -26.51
N LEU A 38 8.78 6.05 -27.48
CA LEU A 38 9.60 6.94 -28.30
C LEU A 38 9.54 6.52 -29.77
N LYS A 39 8.80 7.29 -30.58
CA LYS A 39 8.67 7.05 -32.02
C LYS A 39 9.70 7.88 -32.81
N PRO A 40 10.23 7.35 -33.92
CA PRO A 40 11.05 8.15 -34.81
C PRO A 40 10.20 9.21 -35.52
N ALA A 41 10.70 10.44 -35.61
CA ALA A 41 10.05 11.52 -36.35
C ALA A 41 9.86 11.22 -37.84
N ALA A 42 10.75 10.41 -38.44
CA ALA A 42 10.61 10.00 -39.85
C ALA A 42 11.21 8.62 -40.12
N ARG A 43 10.87 8.04 -41.28
CA ARG A 43 11.51 6.84 -41.83
C ARG A 43 12.04 7.14 -43.23
N ALA A 44 13.26 6.71 -43.51
CA ALA A 44 13.85 6.81 -44.85
C ALA A 44 13.20 5.81 -45.82
N LYS A 45 13.41 5.97 -47.13
CA LYS A 45 12.82 5.12 -48.19
C LYS A 45 13.09 3.61 -48.04
N GLY A 46 14.16 3.22 -47.34
CA GLY A 46 14.48 1.83 -46.99
C GLY A 46 14.00 1.36 -45.60
N GLY A 47 13.08 2.09 -44.95
CA GLY A 47 12.53 1.76 -43.64
C GLY A 47 13.40 2.14 -42.44
N ALA A 48 14.58 2.75 -42.66
CA ALA A 48 15.47 3.18 -41.59
C ALA A 48 14.89 4.35 -40.76
N ARG A 49 14.97 4.25 -39.43
CA ARG A 49 14.42 5.23 -38.49
C ARG A 49 15.27 6.50 -38.43
N ARG A 50 14.61 7.67 -38.38
CA ARG A 50 15.24 8.98 -38.24
C ARG A 50 14.63 9.73 -37.05
N TYR A 51 15.51 10.27 -36.20
CA TYR A 51 15.16 10.99 -34.97
C TYR A 51 15.64 12.44 -35.04
N THR A 52 15.03 13.33 -34.27
CA THR A 52 15.33 14.76 -34.20
C THR A 52 15.83 15.17 -32.82
N ASP A 53 16.25 16.43 -32.66
CA ASP A 53 16.59 16.98 -31.34
C ASP A 53 15.38 17.03 -30.38
N GLN A 54 14.15 17.14 -30.89
CA GLN A 54 12.94 17.03 -30.07
C GLN A 54 12.75 15.59 -29.55
N ASP A 55 13.01 14.59 -30.39
CA ASP A 55 13.01 13.19 -29.96
C ASP A 55 14.10 12.91 -28.93
N PHE A 56 15.25 13.60 -29.04
CA PHE A 56 16.34 13.50 -28.08
C PHE A 56 15.94 14.03 -26.71
N ALA A 57 15.30 15.20 -26.65
CA ALA A 57 14.77 15.74 -25.39
C ALA A 57 13.75 14.77 -24.74
N LYS A 58 12.87 14.18 -25.55
CA LYS A 58 11.93 13.14 -25.08
C LYS A 58 12.65 11.88 -24.58
N LEU A 59 13.71 11.45 -25.25
CA LEU A 59 14.53 10.32 -24.80
C LEU A 59 15.23 10.63 -23.48
N GLN A 60 15.82 11.82 -23.32
CA GLN A 60 16.45 12.23 -22.06
C GLN A 60 15.45 12.26 -20.91
N GLN A 61 14.22 12.73 -21.16
CA GLN A 61 13.13 12.66 -20.18
C GLN A 61 12.79 11.22 -19.80
N ILE A 62 12.65 10.31 -20.78
CA ILE A 62 12.40 8.88 -20.52
C ILE A 62 13.54 8.26 -19.70
N LEU A 63 14.80 8.55 -20.04
CA LEU A 63 15.97 8.01 -19.33
C LEU A 63 16.07 8.54 -17.91
N LEU A 64 15.79 9.82 -17.70
CA LEU A 64 15.76 10.43 -16.37
C LEU A 64 14.65 9.83 -15.51
N LEU A 65 13.44 9.67 -16.04
CA LEU A 65 12.35 9.01 -15.32
C LEU A 65 12.66 7.53 -15.04
N LYS A 66 13.32 6.86 -15.98
CA LYS A 66 13.76 5.47 -15.79
C LYS A 66 14.88 5.36 -14.75
N TYR A 67 15.76 6.37 -14.64
CA TYR A 67 16.76 6.50 -13.58
C TYR A 67 16.10 6.72 -12.20
N LEU A 68 15.00 7.48 -12.18
CA LEU A 68 14.13 7.67 -11.00
C LEU A 68 13.19 6.48 -10.74
N SER A 69 13.44 5.31 -11.35
CA SER A 69 12.72 4.05 -11.14
C SER A 69 11.23 4.03 -11.56
N PHE A 70 10.80 4.96 -12.42
CA PHE A 70 9.49 4.85 -13.05
C PHE A 70 9.44 3.69 -14.04
N SER A 71 8.35 2.93 -14.04
CA SER A 71 8.11 1.87 -15.01
C SER A 71 7.77 2.46 -16.39
N LEU A 72 7.98 1.68 -17.45
CA LEU A 72 7.74 2.16 -18.82
C LEU A 72 6.26 2.48 -19.09
N SER A 73 5.33 1.82 -18.39
CA SER A 73 3.90 2.16 -18.45
C SER A 73 3.63 3.53 -17.82
N GLU A 74 4.24 3.84 -16.68
CA GLU A 74 4.09 5.13 -15.99
C GLU A 74 4.72 6.27 -16.80
N ILE A 75 5.93 6.04 -17.33
CA ILE A 75 6.61 7.00 -18.20
C ILE A 75 5.75 7.30 -19.43
N ARG A 76 5.08 6.30 -20.01
CA ARG A 76 4.18 6.48 -21.15
C ARG A 76 3.00 7.39 -20.79
N GLU A 77 2.35 7.19 -19.66
CA GLU A 77 1.25 8.06 -19.21
C GLU A 77 1.72 9.50 -18.95
N MET A 78 2.93 9.68 -18.41
CA MET A 78 3.51 11.01 -18.12
C MET A 78 3.99 11.76 -19.37
N THR A 79 4.41 11.04 -20.43
CA THR A 79 5.03 11.63 -21.64
C THR A 79 4.08 11.77 -22.83
N ILE A 80 2.81 11.36 -22.70
CA ILE A 80 1.78 11.47 -23.76
C ILE A 80 1.16 12.88 -23.84
N GLY A 81 1.35 13.75 -22.85
CA GLY A 81 0.60 15.02 -22.75
C GLY A 81 1.34 16.33 -23.05
N SER A 82 2.64 16.36 -23.30
CA SER A 82 3.40 17.62 -23.14
C SER A 82 3.85 18.27 -24.45
N GLY A 83 3.03 19.19 -24.97
CA GLY A 83 3.50 20.35 -25.75
C GLY A 83 3.64 21.62 -24.91
N ASP A 84 3.37 21.56 -23.59
CA ASP A 84 3.27 22.74 -22.73
C ASP A 84 4.50 22.89 -21.81
N ALA A 85 5.18 24.04 -21.92
CA ALA A 85 6.38 24.38 -21.17
C ALA A 85 6.13 24.48 -19.65
N GLN A 86 4.89 24.76 -19.23
CA GLN A 86 4.54 24.85 -17.80
C GLN A 86 4.52 23.48 -17.12
N VAL A 87 4.08 22.43 -17.84
CA VAL A 87 4.13 21.05 -17.35
C VAL A 87 5.58 20.58 -17.22
N LEU A 88 6.44 20.98 -18.16
CA LEU A 88 7.88 20.73 -18.08
C LEU A 88 8.49 21.42 -16.86
N LEU A 89 8.17 22.69 -16.62
CA LEU A 89 8.68 23.42 -15.45
C LEU A 89 8.25 22.78 -14.12
N ASN A 90 6.98 22.39 -13.99
CA ASN A 90 6.49 21.71 -12.79
C ASN A 90 7.18 20.35 -12.58
N SER A 91 7.42 19.60 -13.67
CA SER A 91 8.16 18.34 -13.59
C SER A 91 9.62 18.53 -13.16
N LEU A 92 10.29 19.58 -13.66
CA LEU A 92 11.66 19.94 -13.29
C LEU A 92 11.74 20.42 -11.84
N GLN A 93 10.74 21.13 -11.34
CA GLN A 93 10.66 21.56 -9.94
C GLN A 93 10.47 20.37 -8.98
N ILE A 94 9.61 19.41 -9.34
CA ILE A 94 9.45 18.17 -8.57
C ILE A 94 10.75 17.36 -8.58
N GLN A 95 11.42 17.28 -9.73
CA GLN A 95 12.72 16.60 -9.85
C GLN A 95 13.80 17.26 -8.99
N LYS A 96 13.87 18.61 -9.01
CA LYS A 96 14.79 19.36 -8.17
C LYS A 96 14.56 19.08 -6.68
N ARG A 97 13.31 19.13 -6.22
CA ARG A 97 12.97 18.85 -4.82
C ARG A 97 13.38 17.44 -4.39
N LEU A 98 13.11 16.42 -5.22
CA LEU A 98 13.52 15.05 -4.92
C LEU A 98 15.06 14.89 -4.88
N ALA A 99 15.78 15.60 -5.75
CA ALA A 99 17.24 15.63 -5.72
C ALA A 99 17.79 16.36 -4.49
N GLU A 100 17.12 17.42 -4.02
CA GLU A 100 17.47 18.14 -2.79
C GLU A 100 17.22 17.29 -1.54
N GLU A 101 16.11 16.54 -1.48
CA GLU A 101 15.82 15.57 -0.41
C GLU A 101 16.89 14.48 -0.35
N ARG A 102 17.26 13.90 -1.51
CA ARG A 102 18.38 12.96 -1.64
C ARG A 102 19.71 13.55 -1.19
N LEU A 103 19.99 14.81 -1.51
CA LEU A 103 21.22 15.47 -1.10
C LEU A 103 21.30 15.58 0.42
N GLU A 104 20.19 15.90 1.08
CA GLU A 104 20.12 15.99 2.54
C GLU A 104 20.30 14.61 3.21
N GLU A 105 19.71 13.57 2.63
CA GLU A 105 19.94 12.19 3.06
C GLU A 105 21.42 11.78 2.93
N MET A 106 22.05 12.10 1.80
CA MET A 106 23.47 11.83 1.59
C MET A 106 24.36 12.59 2.59
N LYS A 107 24.00 13.82 2.96
CA LYS A 107 24.71 14.55 4.03
C LYS A 107 24.57 13.86 5.38
N ASN A 108 23.40 13.32 5.71
CA ASN A 108 23.20 12.55 6.94
C ASN A 108 24.06 11.27 6.94
N VAL A 109 24.21 10.62 5.80
CA VAL A 109 25.13 9.48 5.63
C VAL A 109 26.58 9.90 5.85
N ILE A 110 27.02 11.01 5.24
CA ILE A 110 28.37 11.55 5.43
C ILE A 110 28.63 11.86 6.91
N ALA A 111 27.70 12.57 7.57
CA ALA A 111 27.84 12.93 8.99
C ALA A 111 27.99 11.70 9.89
N ALA A 112 27.26 10.62 9.60
CA ALA A 112 27.34 9.39 10.37
C ALA A 112 28.64 8.60 10.11
N ILE A 113 29.15 8.62 8.86
CA ILE A 113 30.48 8.08 8.52
C ILE A 113 31.58 8.86 9.24
N ASP A 114 31.49 10.18 9.28
CA ASP A 114 32.46 11.04 9.96
C ASP A 114 32.45 10.81 11.48
N SER A 115 31.26 10.72 12.08
CA SER A 115 31.10 10.41 13.50
C SER A 115 31.69 9.04 13.86
N THR A 116 31.44 8.02 13.04
CA THR A 116 32.00 6.67 13.23
C THR A 116 33.52 6.67 13.06
N SER A 117 34.02 7.39 12.07
CA SER A 117 35.47 7.53 11.82
C SER A 117 36.18 8.26 12.96
N GLN A 118 35.53 9.23 13.61
CA GLN A 118 36.06 9.90 14.80
C GLN A 118 36.07 8.98 16.02
N ALA A 119 35.00 8.21 16.26
CA ALA A 119 34.93 7.25 17.36
C ALA A 119 36.02 6.16 17.28
N LEU A 120 36.32 5.70 16.05
CA LEU A 120 37.42 4.78 15.78
C LEU A 120 38.81 5.38 16.04
N LYS A 121 38.99 6.69 15.79
CA LYS A 121 40.26 7.39 16.04
C LYS A 121 40.49 7.71 17.51
N SER A 122 39.43 7.87 18.32
CA SER A 122 39.49 8.16 19.75
C SER A 122 39.55 6.91 20.65
N ASN A 123 39.66 5.71 20.06
CA ASN A 123 39.69 4.42 20.77
C ASN A 123 38.46 4.17 21.68
N GLN A 124 37.31 4.76 21.32
CA GLN A 124 36.02 4.53 21.98
C GLN A 124 35.30 3.32 21.38
N GLN A 125 34.42 2.71 22.17
CA GLN A 125 33.61 1.56 21.74
C GLN A 125 32.70 1.97 20.58
N VAL A 126 32.89 1.31 19.43
CA VAL A 126 32.11 1.58 18.21
C VAL A 126 30.71 0.97 18.36
N ASP A 127 29.69 1.82 18.26
CA ASP A 127 28.29 1.37 18.23
C ASP A 127 27.92 0.88 16.81
N TRP A 128 28.13 -0.42 16.60
CA TRP A 128 27.84 -1.12 15.35
C TRP A 128 26.36 -1.05 14.93
N SER A 129 25.44 -0.73 15.84
CA SER A 129 24.01 -0.58 15.53
C SER A 129 23.71 0.65 14.65
N GLN A 130 24.51 1.72 14.80
CA GLN A 130 24.38 2.92 13.96
C GLN A 130 24.94 2.70 12.55
N MET A 131 26.03 1.94 12.42
CA MET A 131 26.62 1.60 11.12
C MET A 131 25.70 0.67 10.30
N LEU A 132 25.04 -0.28 10.96
CA LEU A 132 24.05 -1.16 10.33
C LEU A 132 22.78 -0.40 9.89
N LYS A 133 22.36 0.62 10.64
CA LYS A 133 21.28 1.53 10.20
C LYS A 133 21.61 2.25 8.88
N LEU A 134 22.87 2.61 8.64
CA LEU A 134 23.31 3.29 7.41
C LEU A 134 23.35 2.38 6.18
N ILE A 135 23.78 1.13 6.35
CA ILE A 135 23.74 0.11 5.29
C ILE A 135 22.29 -0.21 4.92
N HIS A 136 21.39 -0.22 5.92
CA HIS A 136 19.95 -0.36 5.68
C HIS A 136 19.34 0.87 4.99
N LEU A 137 19.76 2.09 5.31
CA LEU A 137 19.26 3.32 4.67
C LEU A 137 19.66 3.44 3.19
N THR A 138 20.87 3.03 2.83
CA THR A 138 21.34 3.02 1.42
C THR A 138 20.68 1.91 0.58
N ALA A 139 20.25 0.81 1.20
CA ALA A 139 19.51 -0.27 0.55
C ALA A 139 17.99 -0.01 0.46
N MET A 140 17.42 0.83 1.35
CA MET A 140 15.98 1.17 1.40
C MET A 140 15.50 2.09 0.25
N ASP A 141 16.43 2.63 -0.53
CA ASP A 141 16.20 3.69 -1.51
C ASP A 141 15.51 3.23 -2.82
N GLN A 142 15.53 1.92 -3.12
CA GLN A 142 14.70 1.37 -4.21
C GLN A 142 13.26 1.04 -3.77
N SER A 143 12.98 1.04 -2.46
CA SER A 143 11.73 0.51 -1.91
C SER A 143 10.74 1.60 -1.48
N LEU A 144 11.24 2.76 -1.06
CA LEU A 144 10.41 3.91 -0.68
C LEU A 144 9.60 4.43 -1.88
N SER A 145 10.11 4.41 -3.12
CA SER A 145 9.30 4.85 -4.28
C SER A 145 8.19 3.86 -4.66
N LEU A 146 8.31 2.58 -4.30
CA LEU A 146 7.37 1.53 -4.68
C LEU A 146 6.20 1.36 -3.71
N GLN A 147 6.36 1.71 -2.42
CA GLN A 147 5.26 1.70 -1.45
C GLN A 147 4.29 2.88 -1.59
N TYR A 148 4.71 3.93 -2.32
CA TYR A 148 3.93 5.13 -2.58
C TYR A 148 2.95 4.95 -3.77
N LYS A 149 2.97 3.80 -4.47
CA LYS A 149 2.22 3.58 -5.73
C LYS A 149 0.68 3.59 -5.63
N ASN A 150 0.06 3.50 -4.46
CA ASN A 150 -1.40 3.57 -4.34
C ASN A 150 -1.89 4.79 -3.54
N ALA A 151 -1.43 4.96 -2.30
CA ALA A 151 -1.86 6.09 -1.47
C ALA A 151 -1.28 7.43 -1.96
N THR A 152 -0.04 7.44 -2.45
CA THR A 152 0.62 8.67 -2.92
C THR A 152 0.22 9.00 -4.33
N ASN A 153 -0.09 8.03 -5.21
CA ASN A 153 -0.69 8.36 -6.51
C ASN A 153 -2.07 9.00 -6.34
N ILE A 154 -2.89 8.51 -5.41
CA ILE A 154 -4.17 9.15 -5.05
C ILE A 154 -3.92 10.50 -4.37
N SER A 155 -3.03 10.59 -3.38
CA SER A 155 -2.76 11.84 -2.65
C SER A 155 -2.09 12.90 -3.53
N ALA A 156 -1.19 12.50 -4.44
CA ALA A 156 -0.58 13.36 -5.43
C ALA A 156 -1.59 13.77 -6.49
N ARG A 157 -2.48 12.88 -6.96
CA ARG A 157 -3.60 13.27 -7.83
C ARG A 157 -4.55 14.25 -7.14
N ILE A 158 -4.88 14.02 -5.86
CA ILE A 158 -5.70 14.93 -5.04
C ILE A 158 -4.99 16.28 -4.88
N ARG A 159 -3.68 16.27 -4.61
CA ARG A 159 -2.87 17.49 -4.46
C ARG A 159 -2.73 18.25 -5.77
N LEU A 160 -2.47 17.56 -6.87
CA LEU A 160 -2.44 18.14 -8.21
C LEU A 160 -3.81 18.69 -8.62
N HIS A 161 -4.91 17.98 -8.32
CA HIS A 161 -6.25 18.52 -8.47
C HIS A 161 -6.51 19.71 -7.56
N ARG A 162 -5.93 19.79 -6.36
CA ARG A 162 -6.11 20.95 -5.49
C ARG A 162 -5.34 22.16 -6.01
N ASP A 163 -4.11 21.95 -6.43
CA ASP A 163 -3.15 23.03 -6.72
C ASP A 163 -3.30 23.56 -8.16
N TYR A 164 -3.81 22.74 -9.10
CA TYR A 164 -3.89 23.08 -10.54
C TYR A 164 -5.29 23.00 -11.13
N SER A 165 -6.31 22.66 -10.35
CA SER A 165 -7.68 22.73 -10.83
C SER A 165 -8.15 24.18 -10.87
N LEU A 166 -8.69 24.61 -12.02
CA LEU A 166 -9.44 25.86 -12.13
C LEU A 166 -10.81 25.78 -11.43
N ASN A 167 -11.19 24.59 -10.96
CA ASN A 167 -12.43 24.34 -10.25
C ASN A 167 -12.33 24.91 -8.83
N GLN A 168 -13.25 25.81 -8.48
CA GLN A 168 -13.25 26.51 -7.18
C GLN A 168 -13.53 25.58 -5.99
N GLU A 169 -14.05 24.38 -6.26
CA GLU A 169 -14.40 23.38 -5.26
C GLU A 169 -13.49 22.14 -5.39
N GLY A 170 -12.89 21.72 -4.28
CA GLY A 170 -12.02 20.53 -4.25
C GLY A 170 -12.79 19.23 -4.52
N TRP A 171 -12.09 18.18 -4.98
CA TRP A 171 -12.71 16.90 -5.36
C TRP A 171 -13.61 16.29 -4.27
N PHE A 172 -13.15 16.23 -3.01
CA PHE A 172 -13.94 15.64 -1.93
C PHE A 172 -15.13 16.51 -1.51
N PRO A 173 -15.00 17.85 -1.37
CA PRO A 173 -16.16 18.73 -1.22
C PRO A 173 -17.21 18.56 -2.32
N TRP A 174 -16.76 18.57 -3.58
CA TRP A 174 -17.63 18.36 -4.73
C TRP A 174 -18.29 16.98 -4.72
N LEU A 175 -17.53 15.90 -4.49
CA LEU A 175 -18.08 14.55 -4.42
C LEU A 175 -19.14 14.45 -3.31
N PHE A 176 -18.85 15.02 -2.14
CA PHE A 176 -19.76 15.00 -1.00
C PHE A 176 -21.07 15.74 -1.29
N SER A 177 -21.03 16.89 -1.98
CA SER A 177 -22.25 17.63 -2.35
C SER A 177 -23.15 16.84 -3.32
N ASN A 178 -22.57 15.95 -4.13
CA ASN A 178 -23.30 15.08 -5.06
C ASN A 178 -23.86 13.80 -4.40
N LEU A 179 -23.52 13.47 -3.15
CA LEU A 179 -24.10 12.31 -2.46
C LEU A 179 -25.57 12.52 -2.04
N HIS A 180 -26.07 13.76 -2.10
CA HIS A 180 -27.46 14.13 -1.77
C HIS A 180 -27.95 13.58 -0.42
N LEU A 181 -27.05 13.53 0.57
CA LEU A 181 -27.33 13.02 1.91
C LEU A 181 -28.42 13.85 2.59
N LYS A 182 -29.33 13.19 3.30
CA LYS A 182 -30.45 13.82 4.02
C LYS A 182 -30.40 13.48 5.52
N PRO A 183 -30.91 14.35 6.40
CA PRO A 183 -31.06 14.03 7.83
C PRO A 183 -31.84 12.72 8.02
N GLY A 184 -31.42 11.89 8.97
CA GLY A 184 -32.06 10.61 9.29
C GLY A 184 -31.65 9.40 8.42
N MET A 185 -30.79 9.60 7.42
CA MET A 185 -30.15 8.47 6.72
C MET A 185 -29.19 7.73 7.66
N LYS A 186 -29.03 6.42 7.50
CA LYS A 186 -27.95 5.64 8.13
C LYS A 186 -26.92 5.33 7.06
N ILE A 187 -25.69 5.80 7.21
CA ILE A 187 -24.65 5.64 6.18
C ILE A 187 -23.59 4.64 6.67
N LEU A 188 -23.54 3.50 5.99
CA LEU A 188 -22.46 2.55 6.13
C LEU A 188 -21.32 2.94 5.17
N GLU A 189 -20.34 3.70 5.65
CA GLU A 189 -19.13 4.00 4.90
C GLU A 189 -18.10 2.87 5.07
N LEU A 190 -17.96 2.03 4.04
CA LEU A 190 -17.00 0.92 4.06
C LEU A 190 -15.57 1.36 3.66
N GLY A 191 -15.23 2.62 3.92
CA GLY A 191 -14.06 3.30 3.37
C GLY A 191 -12.73 2.70 3.80
N ALA A 192 -12.01 2.12 2.83
CA ALA A 192 -10.61 1.70 3.01
C ALA A 192 -9.59 2.85 2.76
N GLY A 193 -10.06 4.05 2.42
CA GLY A 193 -9.22 5.23 2.19
C GLY A 193 -8.64 5.86 3.46
N ASN A 194 -8.00 7.02 3.30
CA ASN A 194 -7.37 7.81 4.37
C ASN A 194 -8.35 8.76 5.11
N GLY A 195 -9.67 8.53 4.99
CA GLY A 195 -10.69 9.37 5.62
C GLY A 195 -10.89 10.77 5.02
N ALA A 196 -10.19 11.11 3.92
CA ALA A 196 -10.19 12.47 3.36
C ALA A 196 -11.56 13.00 2.90
N LEU A 197 -12.46 12.12 2.44
CA LEU A 197 -13.83 12.52 2.07
C LEU A 197 -14.55 13.15 3.26
N TRP A 198 -14.44 12.53 4.43
CA TRP A 198 -15.15 12.93 5.64
C TRP A 198 -14.44 14.09 6.34
N SER A 199 -13.12 14.01 6.51
CA SER A 199 -12.35 15.05 7.19
C SER A 199 -12.39 16.41 6.46
N GLN A 200 -12.49 16.43 5.13
CA GLN A 200 -12.62 17.68 4.37
C GLN A 200 -14.05 18.23 4.32
N ASN A 201 -15.05 17.42 4.64
CA ASN A 201 -16.47 17.80 4.64
C ASN A 201 -17.08 17.88 6.04
N ILE A 202 -16.22 17.89 7.04
CA ILE A 202 -16.53 17.58 8.42
C ILE A 202 -17.56 18.54 9.02
N ALA A 203 -17.52 19.82 8.63
CA ALA A 203 -18.51 20.82 9.01
C ALA A 203 -19.91 20.54 8.42
N ASN A 204 -20.00 19.97 7.21
CA ASN A 204 -21.28 19.63 6.58
C ASN A 204 -21.85 18.32 7.14
N VAL A 205 -20.99 17.36 7.48
CA VAL A 205 -21.38 16.13 8.16
C VAL A 205 -21.94 16.48 9.54
N ALA A 206 -21.19 17.21 10.35
CA ALA A 206 -21.56 17.57 11.73
C ALA A 206 -22.77 18.51 11.84
N LYS A 207 -22.93 19.46 10.91
CA LYS A 207 -24.00 20.48 11.00
C LYS A 207 -25.35 20.07 10.42
N LYS A 208 -25.41 19.08 9.52
CA LYS A 208 -26.64 18.81 8.74
C LYS A 208 -27.12 17.37 8.75
N LEU A 209 -26.27 16.41 9.12
CA LEU A 209 -26.53 15.00 8.91
C LEU A 209 -26.33 14.28 10.24
N ASP A 210 -27.41 14.11 10.99
CA ASP A 210 -27.47 13.30 12.21
C ASP A 210 -27.37 11.80 11.86
N VAL A 211 -26.28 11.43 11.19
CA VAL A 211 -26.11 10.16 10.49
C VAL A 211 -25.05 9.33 11.19
N PRO A 212 -25.37 8.09 11.59
CA PRO A 212 -24.35 7.19 12.11
C PRO A 212 -23.35 6.82 11.02
N MET A 213 -22.06 6.84 11.37
CA MET A 213 -20.95 6.50 10.47
C MET A 213 -20.19 5.29 10.99
N VAL A 214 -20.00 4.27 10.16
CA VAL A 214 -19.02 3.22 10.42
C VAL A 214 -17.71 3.59 9.72
N TYR A 215 -16.59 3.45 10.40
CA TYR A 215 -15.25 3.65 9.84
C TYR A 215 -14.39 2.41 10.10
N LEU A 216 -13.89 1.80 9.02
CA LEU A 216 -13.00 0.64 9.10
C LEU A 216 -11.56 1.09 9.28
N SER A 217 -11.01 0.72 10.43
CA SER A 217 -9.62 0.97 10.80
C SER A 217 -8.85 -0.34 10.98
N THR A 218 -7.72 -0.34 11.67
CA THR A 218 -6.76 -1.42 11.67
C THR A 218 -6.06 -1.58 13.01
N ASP A 219 -5.63 -2.80 13.31
CA ASP A 219 -4.67 -3.12 14.37
C ASP A 219 -3.35 -2.34 14.31
N TYR A 220 -2.97 -1.82 13.12
CA TYR A 220 -1.73 -1.06 12.91
C TYR A 220 -1.70 0.33 13.55
N VAL A 221 -2.78 0.79 14.19
CA VAL A 221 -2.79 2.07 14.95
C VAL A 221 -2.04 1.97 16.29
N PHE A 222 -1.70 0.75 16.72
CA PHE A 222 -0.93 0.46 17.93
C PHE A 222 0.56 0.20 17.63
N ASP A 223 1.39 0.12 18.68
CA ASP A 223 2.82 -0.16 18.53
C ASP A 223 3.14 -1.61 18.19
N GLY A 224 2.15 -2.50 18.23
CA GLY A 224 2.34 -3.90 17.89
C GLY A 224 3.31 -4.66 18.78
N GLN A 225 3.60 -4.17 19.99
CA GLN A 225 4.48 -4.82 20.95
C GLN A 225 3.68 -5.55 22.05
N GLY A 226 4.40 -6.33 22.86
CA GLY A 226 3.83 -7.09 23.96
C GLY A 226 2.99 -8.29 23.51
N THR A 227 2.20 -8.84 24.42
CA THR A 227 1.38 -10.05 24.19
C THR A 227 -0.07 -9.88 24.60
N THR A 228 -0.40 -8.81 25.35
CA THR A 228 -1.76 -8.52 25.78
C THR A 228 -2.61 -8.08 24.58
N PRO A 229 -3.84 -8.60 24.43
CA PRO A 229 -4.77 -8.10 23.43
C PRO A 229 -5.10 -6.62 23.61
N TRP A 230 -5.09 -5.86 22.53
CA TRP A 230 -5.46 -4.45 22.54
C TRP A 230 -6.94 -4.31 22.85
N LYS A 231 -7.26 -3.46 23.84
CA LYS A 231 -8.65 -3.13 24.20
C LYS A 231 -9.24 -2.12 23.20
N PRO A 232 -10.55 -2.21 22.87
CA PRO A 232 -11.18 -1.29 21.92
C PRO A 232 -11.02 0.20 22.28
N ASP A 233 -11.20 0.56 23.55
CA ASP A 233 -11.13 1.94 24.02
C ASP A 233 -9.71 2.41 24.39
N PHE A 234 -8.68 1.57 24.17
CA PHE A 234 -7.30 1.99 24.39
C PHE A 234 -6.87 3.02 23.34
N LYS A 235 -6.42 4.20 23.81
CA LYS A 235 -6.00 5.33 22.97
C LYS A 235 -4.49 5.63 23.03
N GLY A 236 -3.67 4.70 23.54
CA GLY A 236 -2.21 4.84 23.52
C GLY A 236 -1.64 4.54 22.13
N TYR A 237 -2.07 5.31 21.14
CA TYR A 237 -1.73 5.10 19.73
C TYR A 237 -0.25 5.33 19.49
N LYS A 238 0.36 4.43 18.72
CA LYS A 238 1.76 4.49 18.35
C LYS A 238 2.00 3.65 17.08
N PRO A 239 1.36 4.03 15.96
CA PRO A 239 1.51 3.31 14.71
C PRO A 239 2.98 3.23 14.30
N MET A 240 3.43 2.04 13.88
CA MET A 240 4.83 1.82 13.47
C MET A 240 5.07 2.06 11.98
N ASN A 241 4.03 2.36 11.21
CA ASN A 241 4.14 2.62 9.79
C ASN A 241 3.07 3.61 9.32
N VAL A 242 3.32 4.20 8.15
CA VAL A 242 2.46 5.22 7.52
C VAL A 242 1.03 4.72 7.32
N TYR A 243 0.83 3.42 7.05
CA TYR A 243 -0.52 2.87 6.93
C TYR A 243 -1.28 3.01 8.26
N GLY A 244 -0.68 2.62 9.38
CA GLY A 244 -1.24 2.84 10.71
C GLY A 244 -1.48 4.31 11.03
N GLU A 245 -0.53 5.19 10.71
CA GLU A 245 -0.65 6.65 10.91
C GLU A 245 -1.84 7.24 10.14
N THR A 246 -1.97 6.91 8.86
CA THR A 246 -3.08 7.41 8.04
C THR A 246 -4.43 6.89 8.50
N LYS A 247 -4.50 5.65 8.99
CA LYS A 247 -5.73 5.07 9.54
C LYS A 247 -6.11 5.72 10.86
N LEU A 248 -5.13 5.97 11.73
CA LEU A 248 -5.32 6.70 12.98
C LEU A 248 -5.83 8.12 12.73
N GLY A 249 -5.24 8.87 11.79
CA GLY A 249 -5.73 10.21 11.46
C GLY A 249 -7.19 10.21 10.97
N GLY A 250 -7.63 9.14 10.31
CA GLY A 250 -9.04 8.94 9.98
C GLY A 250 -9.92 8.61 11.20
N GLU A 251 -9.44 7.79 12.14
CA GLU A 251 -10.14 7.55 13.41
C GLU A 251 -10.35 8.85 14.20
N GLU A 252 -9.29 9.67 14.32
CA GLU A 252 -9.34 10.94 15.04
C GLU A 252 -10.27 11.93 14.35
N ALA A 253 -10.26 12.01 13.02
CA ALA A 253 -11.16 12.88 12.27
C ALA A 253 -12.64 12.51 12.51
N VAL A 254 -12.95 11.22 12.52
CA VAL A 254 -14.31 10.73 12.79
C VAL A 254 -14.70 11.01 14.24
N ALA A 255 -13.88 10.57 15.20
CA ALA A 255 -14.20 10.65 16.62
C ALA A 255 -14.22 12.08 17.19
N ASN A 256 -13.42 13.00 16.63
CA ASN A 256 -13.40 14.40 17.08
C ASN A 256 -14.55 15.23 16.50
N THR A 257 -15.34 14.67 15.59
CA THR A 257 -16.40 15.42 14.91
C THR A 257 -17.78 14.83 15.11
N LEU A 258 -17.89 13.52 15.04
CA LEU A 258 -19.18 12.85 15.10
C LEU A 258 -19.40 12.30 16.49
N ASP A 259 -20.63 12.41 16.98
CA ASP A 259 -21.07 11.72 18.20
C ASP A 259 -21.62 10.32 17.87
N LYS A 260 -22.10 10.11 16.64
CA LYS A 260 -22.70 8.86 16.15
C LYS A 260 -21.73 8.13 15.23
N TYR A 261 -20.80 7.38 15.80
CA TYR A 261 -19.84 6.61 15.01
C TYR A 261 -19.59 5.20 15.53
N PHE A 262 -19.17 4.33 14.64
CA PHE A 262 -18.56 3.05 14.93
C PHE A 262 -17.16 3.04 14.30
N ILE A 263 -16.12 3.09 15.11
CA ILE A 263 -14.75 2.86 14.62
C ILE A 263 -14.46 1.38 14.85
N VAL A 264 -14.41 0.61 13.76
CA VAL A 264 -14.23 -0.84 13.81
C VAL A 264 -12.82 -1.18 13.33
N ARG A 265 -11.93 -1.56 14.26
CA ARG A 265 -10.57 -2.01 13.92
C ARG A 265 -10.60 -3.50 13.58
N ILE A 266 -10.02 -3.83 12.44
CA ILE A 266 -9.95 -5.20 11.92
C ILE A 266 -8.50 -5.58 11.65
N ALA A 267 -8.24 -6.87 11.47
CA ALA A 267 -6.92 -7.38 11.11
C ALA A 267 -7.02 -8.50 10.07
N TRP A 268 -5.98 -8.67 9.25
CA TRP A 268 -5.74 -9.88 8.45
C TRP A 268 -6.94 -10.28 7.56
N VAL A 269 -7.45 -9.31 6.80
CA VAL A 269 -8.69 -9.45 6.04
C VAL A 269 -8.50 -10.35 4.81
N PHE A 270 -9.46 -11.24 4.57
CA PHE A 270 -9.57 -12.03 3.34
C PHE A 270 -11.02 -12.14 2.86
N GLY A 271 -11.21 -12.33 1.56
CA GLY A 271 -12.53 -12.33 0.92
C GLY A 271 -12.50 -12.77 -0.54
N VAL A 272 -13.68 -12.98 -1.13
CA VAL A 272 -13.83 -13.46 -2.53
C VAL A 272 -13.21 -12.47 -3.51
N ASN A 273 -13.39 -11.17 -3.27
CA ASN A 273 -12.90 -10.11 -4.12
C ASN A 273 -11.45 -9.74 -3.77
N GLY A 274 -10.65 -9.46 -4.79
CA GLY A 274 -9.26 -9.02 -4.65
C GLY A 274 -8.25 -10.12 -4.32
N HIS A 275 -7.00 -9.69 -4.17
CA HIS A 275 -5.89 -10.53 -3.72
C HIS A 275 -5.84 -10.58 -2.20
N ASN A 276 -5.57 -11.75 -1.63
CA ASN A 276 -5.44 -11.92 -0.18
C ASN A 276 -4.46 -13.06 0.14
N PHE A 277 -4.11 -13.17 1.43
CA PHE A 277 -3.11 -14.11 1.91
C PHE A 277 -3.45 -15.57 1.57
N ILE A 278 -4.71 -16.00 1.72
CA ILE A 278 -5.13 -17.37 1.43
C ILE A 278 -4.89 -17.71 -0.06
N LYS A 279 -5.35 -16.86 -0.98
CA LYS A 279 -5.11 -17.08 -2.43
C LYS A 279 -3.60 -17.12 -2.74
N THR A 280 -2.79 -16.30 -2.09
CA THR A 280 -1.34 -16.30 -2.25
C THR A 280 -0.72 -17.61 -1.77
N MET A 281 -1.07 -18.08 -0.57
CA MET A 281 -0.55 -19.33 -0.02
C MET A 281 -0.96 -20.52 -0.88
N LEU A 282 -2.22 -20.63 -1.31
CA LEU A 282 -2.67 -21.72 -2.20
C LEU A 282 -1.87 -21.76 -3.52
N LYS A 283 -1.54 -20.59 -4.09
CA LYS A 283 -0.69 -20.50 -5.30
C LYS A 283 0.75 -20.93 -5.02
N VAL A 284 1.31 -20.50 -3.88
CA VAL A 284 2.68 -20.86 -3.50
C VAL A 284 2.79 -22.35 -3.26
N GLY A 285 1.90 -22.93 -2.45
CA GLY A 285 1.90 -24.36 -2.14
C GLY A 285 1.62 -25.26 -3.35
N ALA A 286 0.86 -24.80 -4.35
CA ALA A 286 0.65 -25.58 -5.57
C ALA A 286 1.94 -25.77 -6.38
N ASN A 287 2.95 -24.90 -6.17
CA ASN A 287 4.19 -24.88 -6.95
C ASN A 287 5.44 -25.20 -6.13
N HIS A 288 5.32 -25.46 -4.81
CA HIS A 288 6.45 -25.68 -3.92
C HIS A 288 6.12 -26.75 -2.88
N ASP A 289 7.08 -27.63 -2.63
CA ASP A 289 6.96 -28.66 -1.59
C ASP A 289 7.11 -28.08 -0.17
N GLU A 290 7.75 -26.91 -0.04
CA GLU A 290 8.00 -26.26 1.23
C GLU A 290 7.81 -24.73 1.12
N VAL A 291 7.25 -24.11 2.17
CA VAL A 291 7.08 -22.65 2.27
C VAL A 291 7.51 -22.14 3.64
N LYS A 292 8.24 -21.03 3.69
CA LYS A 292 8.63 -20.36 4.94
C LYS A 292 7.62 -19.28 5.29
N VAL A 293 7.09 -19.29 6.51
CA VAL A 293 6.06 -18.35 6.95
C VAL A 293 6.36 -17.82 8.34
N VAL A 294 6.14 -16.52 8.54
CA VAL A 294 6.44 -15.85 9.81
C VAL A 294 5.59 -16.38 10.97
N ASN A 295 6.22 -16.67 12.11
CA ASN A 295 5.57 -17.25 13.29
C ASN A 295 5.55 -16.31 14.52
N ASP A 296 6.14 -15.12 14.43
CA ASP A 296 6.27 -14.15 15.52
C ASP A 296 5.32 -12.93 15.39
N GLN A 297 4.50 -12.90 14.32
CA GLN A 297 3.42 -11.93 14.13
C GLN A 297 2.08 -12.59 14.44
N ILE A 298 1.44 -12.19 15.54
CA ILE A 298 0.31 -12.89 16.12
C ILE A 298 -0.96 -12.03 16.08
N GLY A 299 -2.06 -12.60 15.58
CA GLY A 299 -3.35 -11.94 15.49
C GLY A 299 -4.44 -12.96 15.14
N THR A 300 -5.47 -12.49 14.44
CA THR A 300 -6.58 -13.35 14.01
C THR A 300 -7.10 -12.89 12.64
N PRO A 301 -7.30 -13.80 11.67
CA PRO A 301 -7.79 -13.46 10.35
C PRO A 301 -9.25 -13.01 10.38
N THR A 302 -9.66 -12.23 9.36
CA THR A 302 -11.03 -11.71 9.26
C THR A 302 -11.62 -11.96 7.89
N TYR A 303 -12.69 -12.74 7.83
CA TYR A 303 -13.43 -13.00 6.61
C TYR A 303 -14.41 -11.87 6.33
N THR A 304 -14.31 -11.24 5.16
CA THR A 304 -15.14 -10.09 4.78
C THR A 304 -16.64 -10.39 4.82
N PHE A 305 -17.05 -11.63 4.53
CA PHE A 305 -18.46 -12.01 4.58
C PHE A 305 -19.00 -11.93 6.01
N ASP A 306 -18.27 -12.48 6.98
CA ASP A 306 -18.67 -12.46 8.38
C ASP A 306 -18.65 -11.04 8.94
N LEU A 307 -17.59 -10.28 8.62
CA LEU A 307 -17.48 -8.88 8.99
C LEU A 307 -18.64 -8.06 8.45
N SER A 308 -19.00 -8.23 7.17
CA SER A 308 -20.06 -7.44 6.53
C SER A 308 -21.41 -7.57 7.24
N ARG A 309 -21.74 -8.77 7.74
CA ARG A 309 -22.97 -9.01 8.50
C ARG A 309 -22.96 -8.24 9.82
N LEU A 310 -21.87 -8.32 10.56
CA LEU A 310 -21.73 -7.58 11.81
C LEU A 310 -21.85 -6.07 11.57
N LEU A 311 -21.20 -5.53 10.52
CA LEU A 311 -21.27 -4.08 10.24
C LEU A 311 -22.70 -3.61 9.93
N VAL A 312 -23.50 -4.43 9.24
CA VAL A 312 -24.92 -4.17 8.99
C VAL A 312 -25.71 -4.20 10.29
N ASP A 313 -25.50 -5.22 11.13
CA ASP A 313 -26.17 -5.30 12.44
C ASP A 313 -25.80 -4.10 13.34
N MET A 314 -24.54 -3.65 13.30
CA MET A 314 -24.05 -2.53 14.10
C MET A 314 -24.69 -1.20 13.69
N ILE A 315 -24.69 -0.87 12.39
CA ILE A 315 -25.21 0.41 11.90
C ILE A 315 -26.72 0.57 12.15
N GLU A 316 -27.45 -0.54 12.34
CA GLU A 316 -28.86 -0.50 12.70
C GLU A 316 -29.12 -0.10 14.17
N THR A 317 -28.08 -0.03 15.00
CA THR A 317 -28.17 0.32 16.42
C THR A 317 -27.57 1.69 16.76
N ASP A 318 -27.80 2.15 17.99
CA ASP A 318 -27.18 3.36 18.55
C ASP A 318 -26.03 3.06 19.52
N LYS A 319 -25.40 1.87 19.41
CA LYS A 319 -24.33 1.41 20.31
C LYS A 319 -22.96 1.94 19.91
N TYR A 320 -22.86 3.23 19.66
CA TYR A 320 -21.68 3.89 19.09
C TYR A 320 -20.39 3.71 19.91
N GLY A 321 -19.25 3.83 19.24
CA GLY A 321 -17.93 3.83 19.85
C GLY A 321 -16.87 3.03 19.08
N TYR A 322 -15.78 2.72 19.77
CA TYR A 322 -14.72 1.87 19.25
C TYR A 322 -15.03 0.40 19.46
N TYR A 323 -14.82 -0.41 18.42
CA TYR A 323 -14.97 -1.85 18.43
C TYR A 323 -13.80 -2.50 17.72
N HIS A 324 -13.47 -3.72 18.13
CA HIS A 324 -12.57 -4.59 17.39
C HIS A 324 -13.38 -5.73 16.79
N ALA A 325 -13.14 -6.06 15.51
CA ALA A 325 -13.84 -7.12 14.83
C ALA A 325 -12.87 -7.96 13.98
N THR A 326 -12.63 -9.18 14.43
CA THR A 326 -11.98 -10.26 13.69
C THR A 326 -12.77 -11.54 13.91
N ASN A 327 -12.55 -12.58 13.09
CA ASN A 327 -13.13 -13.89 13.42
C ASN A 327 -12.67 -14.34 14.82
N SER A 328 -13.49 -15.15 15.48
CA SER A 328 -13.16 -15.63 16.83
C SER A 328 -12.02 -16.64 16.79
N GLU A 329 -11.20 -16.64 17.84
CA GLU A 329 -10.23 -17.69 18.11
C GLU A 329 -10.93 -19.00 18.48
N LEU A 330 -10.26 -20.14 18.27
CA LEU A 330 -10.68 -21.38 18.94
C LEU A 330 -10.38 -21.25 20.45
N PRO A 331 -11.22 -21.81 21.35
CA PRO A 331 -10.98 -21.79 22.79
C PRO A 331 -9.59 -22.34 23.13
N GLU A 332 -8.88 -21.69 24.04
CA GLU A 332 -7.55 -22.13 24.47
C GLU A 332 -7.59 -23.54 25.08
N THR A 333 -6.54 -24.31 24.79
CA THR A 333 -6.30 -25.64 25.35
C THR A 333 -4.87 -25.68 25.90
N ASP A 334 -4.60 -26.61 26.82
CA ASP A 334 -3.26 -26.77 27.41
C ASP A 334 -2.17 -27.06 26.37
N SER A 335 -2.52 -27.79 25.30
CA SER A 335 -1.60 -28.10 24.21
C SER A 335 -1.37 -26.91 23.27
N GLY A 336 -2.29 -25.94 23.28
CA GLY A 336 -2.36 -24.85 22.32
C GLY A 336 -2.90 -25.27 20.95
N TYR A 337 -3.48 -26.47 20.82
CA TYR A 337 -4.10 -27.02 19.60
C TYR A 337 -5.37 -27.81 19.93
N ASP A 338 -6.34 -27.78 19.00
CA ASP A 338 -7.54 -28.62 19.08
C ASP A 338 -7.26 -30.07 18.64
N GLU A 339 -8.29 -30.91 18.69
CA GLU A 339 -8.23 -32.32 18.27
C GLU A 339 -7.84 -32.53 16.80
N ASN A 340 -8.00 -31.50 15.96
CA ASN A 340 -7.63 -31.53 14.54
C ASN A 340 -6.21 -31.01 14.29
N GLY A 341 -5.48 -30.64 15.34
CA GLY A 341 -4.16 -29.99 15.24
C GLY A 341 -4.21 -28.53 14.80
N THR A 342 -5.38 -27.89 14.92
CA THR A 342 -5.59 -26.47 14.61
C THR A 342 -5.20 -25.62 15.82
N LYS A 343 -4.46 -24.53 15.59
CA LYS A 343 -4.00 -23.66 16.68
C LYS A 343 -5.18 -23.04 17.45
N THR A 344 -5.16 -23.16 18.77
CA THR A 344 -6.12 -22.49 19.68
C THR A 344 -5.61 -21.14 20.17
N GLY A 345 -6.53 -20.26 20.58
CA GLY A 345 -6.21 -18.88 20.92
C GLY A 345 -5.80 -18.08 19.68
N TYR A 346 -4.98 -17.05 19.89
CA TYR A 346 -4.45 -16.23 18.80
C TYR A 346 -3.42 -16.99 17.95
N VAL A 347 -3.35 -16.66 16.66
CA VAL A 347 -2.60 -17.44 15.68
C VAL A 347 -1.53 -16.59 14.98
N SER A 348 -0.43 -17.23 14.59
CA SER A 348 0.56 -16.64 13.70
C SER A 348 0.17 -16.81 12.22
N TRP A 349 0.87 -16.14 11.31
CA TRP A 349 0.71 -16.40 9.88
C TRP A 349 1.10 -17.86 9.52
N TYR A 350 2.06 -18.42 10.24
CA TYR A 350 2.45 -19.83 10.13
C TYR A 350 1.29 -20.76 10.50
N ASP A 351 0.66 -20.55 11.65
CA ASP A 351 -0.48 -21.35 12.11
C ASP A 351 -1.66 -21.24 11.13
N PHE A 352 -1.92 -20.02 10.64
CA PHE A 352 -2.95 -19.77 9.65
C PHE A 352 -2.67 -20.50 8.33
N THR A 353 -1.41 -20.50 7.86
CA THR A 353 -1.02 -21.20 6.63
C THR A 353 -1.15 -22.71 6.77
N LYS A 354 -0.74 -23.27 7.91
CA LYS A 354 -0.92 -24.71 8.19
C LYS A 354 -2.38 -25.13 8.06
N GLU A 355 -3.29 -24.34 8.62
CA GLU A 355 -4.72 -24.66 8.56
C GLU A 355 -5.30 -24.49 7.15
N ILE A 356 -4.88 -23.47 6.40
CA ILE A 356 -5.26 -23.31 4.99
C ILE A 356 -4.86 -24.56 4.20
N TYR A 357 -3.62 -25.03 4.34
CA TYR A 357 -3.13 -26.20 3.63
C TYR A 357 -3.79 -27.50 4.08
N ARG A 358 -4.01 -27.67 5.39
CA ARG A 358 -4.74 -28.83 5.94
C ARG A 358 -6.13 -28.94 5.34
N GLN A 359 -6.90 -27.86 5.35
CA GLN A 359 -8.26 -27.85 4.80
C GLN A 359 -8.29 -27.93 3.26
N ALA A 360 -7.26 -27.43 2.58
CA ALA A 360 -7.13 -27.51 1.13
C ALA A 360 -6.54 -28.84 0.62
N GLY A 361 -6.06 -29.73 1.50
CA GLY A 361 -5.46 -31.01 1.12
C GLY A 361 -4.07 -30.88 0.50
N TYR A 362 -3.26 -29.94 0.97
CA TYR A 362 -1.89 -29.73 0.49
C TYR A 362 -0.89 -30.47 1.37
N ASP A 363 0.04 -31.19 0.74
CA ASP A 363 1.19 -31.82 1.42
C ASP A 363 2.39 -30.88 1.60
N THR A 364 2.29 -29.64 1.09
CA THR A 364 3.33 -28.62 1.21
C THR A 364 3.68 -28.39 2.68
N LYS A 365 4.96 -28.55 3.04
CA LYS A 365 5.44 -28.30 4.40
C LYS A 365 5.50 -26.81 4.68
N VAL A 366 4.92 -26.40 5.80
CA VAL A 366 5.03 -25.02 6.29
C VAL A 366 6.17 -24.97 7.30
N MET A 367 7.17 -24.15 7.05
CA MET A 367 8.33 -23.96 7.91
C MET A 367 8.20 -22.64 8.67
N PRO A 368 8.24 -22.65 10.01
CA PRO A 368 8.17 -21.42 10.79
C PRO A 368 9.49 -20.66 10.67
N VAL A 369 9.40 -19.34 10.53
CA VAL A 369 10.55 -18.43 10.59
C VAL A 369 10.17 -17.17 11.37
N THR A 370 11.13 -16.53 11.99
CA THR A 370 10.94 -15.21 12.59
C THR A 370 10.90 -14.11 11.52
N THR A 371 10.38 -12.94 11.87
CA THR A 371 10.41 -11.76 11.00
C THR A 371 11.84 -11.37 10.62
N ALA A 372 12.79 -11.55 11.54
CA ALA A 372 14.22 -11.33 11.30
C ALA A 372 14.80 -12.30 10.27
N GLU A 373 14.50 -13.60 10.39
CA GLU A 373 14.93 -14.63 9.44
C GLU A 373 14.26 -14.48 8.07
N TYR A 374 13.03 -13.99 8.04
CA TYR A 374 12.30 -13.79 6.78
C TYR A 374 12.91 -12.66 5.94
N GLY A 375 13.48 -11.61 6.56
CA GLY A 375 14.31 -10.58 5.92
C GLY A 375 13.67 -9.73 4.81
N LEU A 376 12.40 -9.97 4.46
CA LEU A 376 11.75 -9.45 3.25
C LEU A 376 10.61 -8.46 3.50
N SER A 377 10.32 -8.06 4.75
CA SER A 377 9.21 -7.14 5.03
C SER A 377 9.61 -5.67 4.78
N LYS A 378 8.96 -5.04 3.79
CA LYS A 378 9.18 -3.62 3.41
C LYS A 378 8.63 -2.61 4.43
N ALA A 379 7.62 -2.99 5.19
CA ALA A 379 7.10 -2.20 6.30
C ALA A 379 7.25 -3.00 7.59
N VAL A 380 7.53 -2.30 8.69
CA VAL A 380 7.48 -2.90 10.02
C VAL A 380 6.04 -3.35 10.26
N ARG A 381 5.87 -4.64 10.55
CA ARG A 381 4.59 -5.25 10.89
C ARG A 381 4.52 -5.43 12.41
N PRO A 382 3.35 -5.22 13.03
CA PRO A 382 3.14 -5.51 14.43
C PRO A 382 3.38 -6.99 14.74
N PHE A 383 4.15 -7.26 15.79
CA PHE A 383 4.27 -8.61 16.37
C PHE A 383 2.98 -8.98 17.12
N ASN A 384 2.30 -7.98 17.68
CA ASN A 384 1.06 -8.10 18.42
C ASN A 384 -0.09 -7.38 17.73
N SER A 385 -0.83 -8.13 16.91
CA SER A 385 -2.10 -7.76 16.28
C SER A 385 -3.30 -8.35 17.03
N ARG A 386 -3.13 -8.78 18.29
CA ARG A 386 -4.23 -9.35 19.07
C ARG A 386 -5.22 -8.26 19.43
N LEU A 387 -6.48 -8.46 19.05
CA LEU A 387 -7.56 -7.54 19.35
C LEU A 387 -8.53 -8.19 20.34
N ASP A 388 -8.79 -7.52 21.46
CA ASP A 388 -9.85 -7.88 22.39
C ASP A 388 -11.20 -7.53 21.77
N LYS A 389 -12.10 -8.52 21.72
CA LYS A 389 -13.43 -8.41 21.10
C LYS A 389 -14.58 -8.47 22.12
N SER A 390 -14.29 -8.47 23.43
CA SER A 390 -15.30 -8.61 24.51
C SER A 390 -16.41 -7.57 24.40
N LYS A 391 -16.04 -6.34 24.04
CA LYS A 391 -16.98 -5.22 23.87
C LYS A 391 -18.10 -5.51 22.86
N LEU A 392 -17.88 -6.34 21.84
CA LEU A 392 -18.96 -6.77 20.93
C LEU A 392 -20.05 -7.51 21.71
N VAL A 393 -19.65 -8.49 22.53
CA VAL A 393 -20.56 -9.31 23.34
C VAL A 393 -21.24 -8.48 24.43
N GLU A 394 -20.48 -7.63 25.13
CA GLU A 394 -21.02 -6.72 26.16
C GLU A 394 -22.09 -5.80 25.60
N ASN A 395 -21.96 -5.41 24.33
CA ASN A 395 -22.95 -4.61 23.61
C ASN A 395 -23.98 -5.47 22.88
N GLY A 396 -24.08 -6.76 23.15
CA GLY A 396 -25.11 -7.65 22.61
C GLY A 396 -24.97 -7.96 21.12
N PHE A 397 -23.82 -7.70 20.51
CA PHE A 397 -23.52 -8.15 19.15
C PHE A 397 -23.05 -9.60 19.17
N LYS A 398 -23.44 -10.35 18.14
CA LYS A 398 -22.96 -11.72 17.95
C LYS A 398 -21.50 -11.69 17.46
N PRO A 399 -20.55 -12.36 18.13
CA PRO A 399 -19.19 -12.50 17.63
C PRO A 399 -19.16 -13.15 16.25
N LEU A 400 -18.15 -12.79 15.47
CA LEU A 400 -17.90 -13.49 14.21
C LEU A 400 -17.59 -14.97 14.49
N PRO A 401 -17.93 -15.89 13.55
CA PRO A 401 -17.58 -17.30 13.66
C PRO A 401 -16.09 -17.53 13.90
N VAL A 402 -15.74 -18.71 14.39
CA VAL A 402 -14.33 -19.10 14.56
C VAL A 402 -13.61 -19.09 13.21
N TRP A 403 -12.35 -18.66 13.21
CA TRP A 403 -11.62 -18.47 11.97
C TRP A 403 -11.42 -19.74 11.12
N PRO A 404 -11.28 -20.98 11.66
CA PRO A 404 -11.15 -22.18 10.84
C PRO A 404 -12.42 -22.48 10.03
N ASP A 405 -13.61 -22.21 10.60
CA ASP A 405 -14.88 -22.30 9.88
C ASP A 405 -14.94 -21.27 8.74
N ALA A 406 -14.48 -20.04 8.99
CA ALA A 406 -14.41 -19.01 7.96
C ALA A 406 -13.48 -19.39 6.79
N VAL A 407 -12.34 -20.03 7.09
CA VAL A 407 -11.45 -20.62 6.08
C VAL A 407 -12.19 -21.69 5.28
N SER A 408 -12.87 -22.62 5.96
CA SER A 408 -13.57 -23.73 5.30
C SER A 408 -14.63 -23.24 4.32
N ARG A 409 -15.49 -22.32 4.76
CA ARG A 409 -16.51 -21.69 3.91
C ARG A 409 -15.90 -20.97 2.72
N TYR A 410 -14.79 -20.26 2.94
CA TYR A 410 -14.11 -19.53 1.89
C TYR A 410 -13.43 -20.45 0.86
N LEU A 411 -12.74 -21.50 1.29
CA LEU A 411 -12.16 -22.52 0.40
C LEU A 411 -13.25 -23.22 -0.43
N GLY A 412 -14.40 -23.50 0.18
CA GLY A 412 -15.57 -24.05 -0.53
C GLY A 412 -16.07 -23.14 -1.66
N ILE A 413 -16.01 -21.81 -1.50
CA ILE A 413 -16.33 -20.86 -2.57
C ILE A 413 -15.26 -20.88 -3.65
N LEU A 414 -13.97 -20.86 -3.29
CA LEU A 414 -12.88 -20.92 -4.26
C LEU A 414 -12.95 -22.18 -5.14
N LYS A 415 -13.28 -23.34 -4.53
CA LYS A 415 -13.51 -24.58 -5.26
C LYS A 415 -14.65 -24.47 -6.26
N LYS A 416 -15.80 -23.91 -5.86
CA LYS A 416 -16.95 -23.69 -6.76
C LYS A 416 -16.64 -22.72 -7.89
N GLN A 417 -15.68 -21.81 -7.70
CA GLN A 417 -15.24 -20.84 -8.71
C GLN A 417 -14.15 -21.37 -9.65
N GLY A 418 -13.76 -22.65 -9.53
CA GLY A 418 -12.72 -23.25 -10.37
C GLY A 418 -11.30 -22.78 -10.03
N PHE A 419 -11.09 -22.13 -8.88
CA PHE A 419 -9.77 -21.62 -8.50
C PHE A 419 -8.73 -22.73 -8.33
N PHE A 420 -9.13 -23.92 -7.85
CA PHE A 420 -8.23 -25.06 -7.71
C PHE A 420 -7.94 -25.74 -9.06
N ASP A 421 -8.93 -25.77 -9.95
CA ASP A 421 -8.75 -26.28 -11.32
C ASP A 421 -7.68 -25.46 -12.07
N GLU A 422 -7.66 -24.14 -11.88
CA GLU A 422 -6.62 -23.24 -12.41
C GLU A 422 -5.21 -23.54 -11.86
N LEU A 423 -5.12 -24.15 -10.68
CA LEU A 423 -3.86 -24.55 -10.04
C LEU A 423 -3.49 -26.01 -10.35
N GLY A 424 -4.32 -26.75 -11.09
CA GLY A 424 -4.12 -28.17 -11.36
C GLY A 424 -4.28 -29.06 -10.12
N LYS A 425 -5.17 -28.68 -9.19
CA LYS A 425 -5.41 -29.36 -7.91
C LYS A 425 -6.84 -29.83 -7.73
#